data_AF-A0A1B8AEW7-F1
#
_entry.id   AF-A0A1B8AEW7-F1
#
_cell.length_a   1.000
_cell.length_b   1.000
_cell.length_c   1.000
_cell.angle_alpha   90.00
_cell.angle_beta   90.00
_cell.angle_gamma   90.00
#
_symmetry.space_group_name_H-M   'P 1'
#
loop_
_entity.id
_entity.type
_entity.pdbx_description
1 polymer ?
#
loop_
_entity_poly.entity_id
_entity_poly.type
_entity_poly.pdbx_seq_one_letter_code
_entity_poly.pdbx_strand_id
1 'polypeptide(L)'
;MPPSQENSRSEPVKPIRLRNEYSLLTDYAIKVARDNSLNSISLAQEQARMLEKAMQDFEKRISGTSCSPTREWLDLQIQTMEEELDRCLSIEAAHKTMVITMEALMEK
;
A
#
# COMPACT_ATOMS: atom_id res chain seq x y z
N MET A 1 -70.89 -8.05 -22.06
CA MET A 1 -69.61 -7.48 -22.55
C MET A 1 -68.68 -7.37 -21.36
N PRO A 2 -67.57 -8.14 -21.27
CA PRO A 2 -66.52 -7.86 -20.30
C PRO A 2 -65.46 -6.91 -20.91
N PRO A 3 -64.74 -6.11 -20.09
CA PRO A 3 -63.84 -5.06 -20.56
C PRO A 3 -62.51 -5.61 -21.08
N SER A 4 -62.00 -4.90 -22.08
CA SER A 4 -60.77 -5.13 -22.84
C SER A 4 -59.53 -5.21 -21.94
N GLN A 5 -58.67 -6.21 -22.21
CA GLN A 5 -57.30 -6.28 -21.71
C GLN A 5 -56.50 -5.06 -22.22
N GLU A 6 -56.16 -4.13 -21.33
CA GLU A 6 -55.08 -3.19 -21.61
C GLU A 6 -53.75 -3.94 -21.57
N ASN A 7 -53.26 -4.19 -22.77
CA ASN A 7 -51.95 -4.74 -23.05
C ASN A 7 -50.91 -3.68 -22.65
N SER A 8 -50.43 -3.73 -21.41
CA SER A 8 -49.30 -2.91 -20.95
C SER A 8 -48.08 -3.28 -21.78
N ARG A 9 -47.85 -2.53 -22.87
CA ARG A 9 -46.57 -2.53 -23.57
C ARG A 9 -45.52 -2.01 -22.60
N SER A 10 -44.77 -2.94 -22.00
CA SER A 10 -43.51 -2.62 -21.35
C SER A 10 -42.60 -1.99 -22.41
N GLU A 11 -42.36 -0.69 -22.30
CA GLU A 11 -41.27 -0.08 -23.04
C GLU A 11 -39.97 -0.82 -22.69
N PRO A 12 -39.06 -1.05 -23.65
CA PRO A 12 -37.78 -1.63 -23.35
C PRO A 12 -37.06 -0.68 -22.38
N VAL A 13 -36.79 -1.16 -21.16
CA VAL A 13 -35.91 -0.49 -20.21
C VAL A 13 -34.59 -0.27 -20.94
N LYS A 14 -34.27 0.97 -21.31
CA LYS A 14 -33.02 1.32 -21.96
C LYS A 14 -31.88 0.81 -21.07
N PRO A 15 -31.13 -0.23 -21.48
CA PRO A 15 -29.89 -0.52 -20.80
C PRO A 15 -28.88 0.55 -21.25
N ILE A 16 -27.80 0.71 -20.50
CA ILE A 16 -26.58 1.45 -20.89
C ILE A 16 -26.58 2.95 -20.50
N ARG A 17 -26.43 3.20 -19.20
CA ARG A 17 -25.60 4.31 -18.66
C ARG A 17 -24.78 3.90 -17.44
N LEU A 18 -25.35 3.02 -16.61
CA LEU A 18 -24.72 2.50 -15.39
C LEU A 18 -23.37 1.80 -15.61
N ARG A 19 -23.18 1.11 -16.74
CA ARG A 19 -21.93 0.37 -17.01
C ARG A 19 -20.72 1.30 -17.19
N ASN A 20 -20.91 2.46 -17.82
CA ASN A 20 -19.83 3.42 -18.04
C ASN A 20 -19.49 4.21 -16.77
N GLU A 21 -20.50 4.55 -15.96
CA GLU A 21 -20.30 5.21 -14.67
C GLU A 21 -19.60 4.29 -13.66
N TYR A 22 -19.96 3.00 -13.62
CA TYR A 22 -19.29 2.01 -12.78
C TYR A 22 -17.82 1.80 -13.16
N SER A 23 -17.49 1.80 -14.46
CA SER A 23 -16.09 1.73 -14.93
C SER A 23 -15.28 2.92 -14.44
N LEU A 24 -15.79 4.15 -14.64
CA LEU A 24 -15.10 5.38 -14.23
C LEU A 24 -14.85 5.45 -12.72
N LEU A 25 -15.83 5.04 -11.90
CA LEU A 25 -15.68 4.97 -10.45
C LEU A 25 -14.64 3.92 -10.03
N THR A 26 -14.62 2.77 -10.73
CA THR A 26 -13.66 1.69 -10.47
C THR A 26 -12.25 2.10 -10.86
N ASP A 27 -12.06 2.74 -12.02
CA ASP A 27 -10.77 3.24 -12.50
C ASP A 27 -10.22 4.33 -11.57
N TYR A 28 -11.09 5.22 -11.10
CA TYR A 28 -10.71 6.23 -10.10
C TYR A 28 -10.28 5.59 -8.78
N ALA A 29 -11.04 4.60 -8.28
CA ALA A 29 -10.70 3.90 -7.05
C ALA A 29 -9.36 3.15 -7.16
N ILE A 30 -9.10 2.49 -8.28
CA ILE A 30 -7.82 1.80 -8.55
C ILE A 30 -6.67 2.83 -8.58
N LYS A 31 -6.87 3.98 -9.23
CA LYS A 31 -5.86 5.05 -9.27
C LYS A 31 -5.53 5.58 -7.87
N VAL A 32 -6.54 5.89 -7.06
CA VAL A 32 -6.34 6.37 -5.68
C VAL A 32 -5.61 5.33 -4.83
N ALA A 33 -5.96 4.05 -4.96
CA ALA A 33 -5.31 2.97 -4.23
C ALA A 33 -3.84 2.79 -4.65
N ARG A 34 -3.54 2.97 -5.95
CA ARG A 34 -2.17 2.97 -6.48
C ARG A 34 -1.35 4.12 -5.89
N ASP A 35 -1.87 5.33 -5.93
CA ASP A 35 -1.19 6.52 -5.42
C ASP A 35 -0.92 6.40 -3.90
N ASN A 36 -1.89 5.88 -3.14
CA ASN A 36 -1.70 5.58 -1.72
C ASN A 36 -0.60 4.52 -1.49
N SER A 37 -0.54 3.48 -2.33
CA SER A 37 0.49 2.45 -2.22
C SER A 37 1.89 2.98 -2.55
N LEU A 38 2.00 3.88 -3.52
CA LEU A 38 3.25 4.59 -3.83
C LEU A 38 3.71 5.47 -2.66
N ASN A 39 2.79 6.14 -1.97
CA ASN A 39 3.11 6.91 -0.76
C ASN A 39 3.60 6.00 0.37
N SER A 40 2.96 4.85 0.59
CA SER A 40 3.41 3.86 1.58
C SER A 40 4.82 3.34 1.27
N ILE A 41 5.13 3.05 -0.01
CA ILE A 41 6.47 2.64 -0.45
C ILE A 41 7.50 3.72 -0.11
N SER A 42 7.21 4.97 -0.49
CA SER A 42 8.11 6.10 -0.24
C SER A 42 8.40 6.28 1.26
N LEU A 43 7.37 6.17 2.10
CA LEU A 43 7.53 6.27 3.56
C LEU A 43 8.37 5.12 4.14
N ALA A 44 8.11 3.88 3.70
CA ALA A 44 8.87 2.71 4.14
C ALA A 44 10.35 2.83 3.75
N GLN A 45 10.65 3.29 2.54
CA GLN A 45 12.03 3.52 2.08
C GLN A 45 12.74 4.60 2.89
N GLU A 46 12.07 5.71 3.18
CA GLU A 46 12.65 6.78 4.01
C GLU A 46 12.89 6.30 5.45
N GLN A 47 11.97 5.52 6.03
CA GLN A 47 12.16 4.91 7.35
C GLN A 47 13.32 3.92 7.38
N ALA A 48 13.43 3.04 6.38
CA ALA A 48 14.55 2.10 6.23
C ALA A 48 15.89 2.85 6.19
N ARG A 49 15.99 3.90 5.36
CA ARG A 49 17.19 4.74 5.27
C ARG A 49 17.57 5.41 6.60
N MET A 50 16.58 5.85 7.37
CA MET A 50 16.83 6.45 8.69
C MET A 50 17.31 5.40 9.70
N LEU A 51 16.75 4.19 9.68
CA LEU A 51 17.16 3.08 10.54
C LEU A 51 18.59 2.65 10.24
N GLU A 52 18.94 2.43 8.97
CA GLU A 52 20.30 2.07 8.55
C GLU A 52 21.32 3.12 9.01
N LYS A 53 20.99 4.42 8.89
CA LYS A 53 21.85 5.50 9.36
C LYS A 53 22.02 5.47 10.89
N ALA A 54 20.93 5.26 11.63
CA ALA A 54 20.97 5.19 13.08
C ALA A 54 21.81 4.00 13.57
N MET A 55 21.66 2.84 12.93
CA MET A 55 22.46 1.65 13.19
C MET A 55 23.96 1.91 12.98
N GLN A 56 24.34 2.50 11.84
CA GLN A 56 25.74 2.88 11.57
C GLN A 56 26.31 3.83 12.64
N ASP A 57 25.49 4.75 13.17
CA ASP A 57 25.91 5.65 14.24
C ASP A 57 26.07 4.93 15.58
N PHE A 58 25.29 3.88 15.85
CA PHE A 58 25.44 3.03 17.03
C PHE A 58 26.64 2.09 16.93
N GLU A 59 26.90 1.49 15.78
CA GLU A 59 28.09 0.65 15.52
C GLU A 59 29.39 1.42 15.78
N LYS A 60 29.44 2.70 15.36
CA LYS A 60 30.58 3.59 15.65
C LYS A 60 30.74 3.84 17.15
N ARG A 61 29.64 3.99 17.90
CA ARG A 61 29.65 4.21 19.36
C ARG A 61 30.10 2.96 20.12
N ILE A 62 29.67 1.78 19.69
CA ILE A 62 30.11 0.48 20.23
C ILE A 62 31.63 0.35 20.05
N SER A 63 32.14 0.63 18.85
CA SER A 63 33.56 0.55 18.54
C SER A 63 34.43 1.48 19.42
N GLY A 64 33.85 2.58 19.90
CA GLY A 64 34.51 3.54 20.80
C GLY A 64 34.31 3.28 22.30
N THR A 65 33.53 2.27 22.70
CA THR A 65 33.13 2.02 24.08
C THR A 65 33.73 0.73 24.63
N SER A 66 34.43 0.82 25.77
CA SER A 66 34.96 -0.35 26.51
C SER A 66 34.04 -0.82 27.66
N CYS A 67 32.96 -0.10 27.93
CA CYS A 67 32.01 -0.38 29.00
C CYS A 67 31.02 -1.49 28.59
N SER A 68 31.04 -2.65 29.27
CA SER A 68 30.18 -3.82 28.94
C SER A 68 28.69 -3.50 28.91
N PRO A 69 28.09 -2.87 29.94
CA PRO A 69 26.66 -2.61 29.94
C PRO A 69 26.20 -1.64 28.85
N THR A 70 27.02 -0.62 28.54
CA THR A 70 26.72 0.33 27.46
C THR A 70 26.78 -0.36 26.10
N ARG A 71 27.75 -1.26 25.91
CA ARG A 71 27.88 -2.04 24.68
C ARG A 71 26.69 -2.99 24.48
N GLU A 72 26.35 -3.78 25.50
CA GLU A 72 25.18 -4.68 25.46
C GLU A 72 23.87 -3.92 25.17
N TRP A 73 23.70 -2.73 25.76
CA TRP A 73 22.54 -1.89 25.48
C TRP A 73 22.51 -1.40 24.03
N LEU A 74 23.65 -0.95 23.49
CA LEU A 74 23.75 -0.51 22.09
C LEU A 74 23.52 -1.67 21.10
N ASP A 75 24.04 -2.86 21.41
CA ASP A 75 23.81 -4.07 20.61
C ASP A 75 22.31 -4.41 20.56
N LEU A 76 21.60 -4.34 21.69
CA LEU A 76 20.14 -4.54 21.73
C LEU A 76 19.39 -3.48 20.91
N GLN A 77 19.85 -2.22 20.93
CA GLN A 77 19.24 -1.17 20.10
C GLN A 77 19.40 -1.47 18.60
N ILE A 78 20.58 -1.93 18.17
CA ILE A 78 20.83 -2.33 16.78
C ILE A 78 19.91 -3.47 16.39
N GLN A 79 19.83 -4.54 17.21
CA GLN A 79 18.95 -5.67 16.94
C GLN A 79 17.48 -5.23 16.78
N THR A 80 17.01 -4.34 17.65
CA THR A 80 15.64 -3.80 17.54
C THR A 80 15.44 -3.02 16.24
N MET A 81 16.45 -2.25 15.81
CA MET A 81 16.40 -1.50 14.55
C MET A 81 16.42 -2.42 13.32
N GLU A 82 17.14 -3.55 13.36
CA GLU A 82 17.12 -4.57 12.31
C GLU A 82 15.72 -5.16 12.12
N GLU A 83 15.03 -5.50 13.22
CA GLU A 83 13.65 -6.00 13.17
C GLU A 83 12.68 -4.98 12.56
N GLU A 84 12.85 -3.69 12.87
CA GLU A 84 12.04 -2.61 12.30
C GLU A 84 12.39 -2.35 10.83
N LEU A 85 13.65 -2.53 10.43
CA LEU A 85 14.10 -2.42 9.05
C LEU A 85 13.45 -3.51 8.19
N ASP A 86 13.45 -4.76 8.66
CA ASP A 86 12.76 -5.87 8.00
C ASP A 86 11.25 -5.62 7.83
N ARG A 87 10.63 -4.97 8.83
CA ARG A 87 9.22 -4.56 8.74
C ARG A 87 9.01 -3.51 7.65
N CYS A 88 9.89 -2.51 7.55
CA CYS A 88 9.83 -1.49 6.50
C CYS A 88 9.94 -2.13 5.10
N LEU A 89 10.92 -3.03 4.92
CA LEU A 89 11.13 -3.74 3.65
C LEU A 89 9.94 -4.64 3.28
N SER A 90 9.32 -5.29 4.27
CA SER A 90 8.11 -6.10 4.06
C SER A 90 6.91 -5.26 3.61
N ILE A 91 6.70 -4.08 4.22
CA ILE A 91 5.65 -3.13 3.82
C ILE A 91 5.88 -2.64 2.39
N GLU A 92 7.12 -2.28 2.06
CA GLU A 92 7.50 -1.87 0.70
C GLU A 92 7.18 -2.98 -0.32
N ALA A 93 7.59 -4.22 -0.05
CA ALA A 93 7.35 -5.36 -0.95
C ALA A 93 5.84 -5.62 -1.16
N ALA A 94 5.05 -5.55 -0.09
CA ALA A 94 3.60 -5.71 -0.17
C ALA A 94 2.95 -4.63 -1.05
N HIS A 95 3.29 -3.36 -0.82
CA HIS A 95 2.73 -2.27 -1.62
C HIS A 95 3.24 -2.25 -3.06
N LYS A 96 4.48 -2.68 -3.35
CA LYS A 96 4.94 -2.87 -4.74
C LYS A 96 4.09 -3.90 -5.48
N THR A 97 3.77 -5.01 -4.82
CA THR A 97 2.90 -6.05 -5.39
C THR A 97 1.50 -5.50 -5.68
N MET A 98 0.95 -4.68 -4.77
CA MET A 98 -0.32 -4.00 -4.99
C MET A 98 -0.29 -3.06 -6.19
N VAL A 99 0.74 -2.23 -6.32
CA VAL A 99 0.90 -1.30 -7.46
C VAL A 99 0.91 -2.06 -8.78
N ILE A 100 1.73 -3.12 -8.90
CA ILE A 100 1.80 -3.95 -10.11
C ILE A 100 0.42 -4.54 -10.45
N THR A 101 -0.30 -5.03 -9.44
CA THR A 101 -1.63 -5.61 -9.63
C THR A 101 -2.63 -4.57 -10.12
N MET A 102 -2.60 -3.35 -9.55
CA MET A 102 -3.47 -2.24 -9.94
C MET A 102 -3.17 -1.75 -11.35
N GLU A 103 -1.88 -1.60 -11.71
CA GLU A 103 -1.46 -1.23 -13.07
C GLU A 103 -1.96 -2.24 -14.11
N ALA A 104 -1.82 -3.54 -13.82
CA ALA A 104 -2.33 -4.61 -14.69
C ALA A 104 -3.87 -4.63 -14.82
N LEU A 105 -4.61 -4.05 -13.87
CA LEU A 105 -6.07 -3.88 -13.97
C LEU A 105 -6.44 -2.68 -14.83
N MET A 106 -5.61 -1.64 -14.88
CA MET A 106 -5.85 -0.42 -15.67
C MET A 106 -5.45 -0.56 -17.13
N GLU A 107 -4.59 -1.52 -17.47
CA GLU A 107 -4.18 -1.81 -18.86
C GLU A 107 -5.18 -2.68 -19.66
N LYS A 108 -6.30 -3.08 -19.06
CA LYS A 108 -7.35 -3.92 -19.67
C LYS A 108 -8.49 -3.09 -20.26
#